data_AF-A0A2P8HXD6-F1
#
_entry.id   AF-A0A2P8HXD6-F1
#
_cell.length_a   1.000
_cell.length_b   1.000
_cell.length_c   1.000
_cell.angle_alpha   90.00
_cell.angle_beta   90.00
_cell.angle_gamma   90.00
#
_symmetry.space_group_name_H-M   'P 1'
#
loop_
_entity.id
_entity.type
_entity.pdbx_description
1 polymer ?
#
loop_
_entity_poly.entity_id
_entity_poly.type
_entity_poly.pdbx_seq_one_letter_code
_entity_poly.pdbx_strand_id
1 'polypeptide(L)' 'MLKKYLGQCKGCKQDVYSMDGFLNGVYDPVAKSLYCYVCGEEVIEDVEYEYDEALKT' A
#
# COMPACT_ATOMS: atom_id res chain seq x y z
N MET A 1 0.59 17.03 -9.21
CA MET A 1 0.92 15.59 -9.18
C MET A 1 0.43 15.08 -7.84
N LEU A 2 -0.60 14.22 -7.83
CA LEU A 2 -1.08 13.61 -6.59
C LEU A 2 -0.20 12.41 -6.27
N LYS A 3 0.56 12.51 -5.19
CA LYS A 3 1.40 11.44 -4.65
C LYS A 3 0.82 11.03 -3.29
N LYS A 4 0.18 9.87 -3.24
CA LYS A 4 -0.38 9.29 -2.02
C LYS A 4 0.62 8.28 -1.46
N TYR A 5 1.12 8.52 -0.25
CA TYR A 5 1.92 7.54 0.47
C TYR A 5 1.05 6.34 0.85
N LEU A 6 1.57 5.14 0.64
CA LEU A 6 0.89 3.88 0.93
C LEU A 6 1.57 3.11 2.06
N GLY A 7 2.86 3.33 2.29
CA GLY A 7 3.60 2.62 3.33
C GLY A 7 5.09 2.50 3.01
N GLN A 8 5.81 1.74 3.84
CA GLN A 8 7.24 1.53 3.69
C GLN A 8 7.58 0.04 3.56
N CYS A 9 8.47 -0.29 2.63
CA CYS A 9 8.94 -1.67 2.45
C CYS A 9 9.63 -2.22 3.70
N LYS A 10 9.28 -3.44 4.12
CA LYS A 10 9.92 -4.13 5.26
C LYS A 10 11.41 -4.36 5.06
N GLY A 11 11.82 -4.72 3.84
CA GLY A 11 13.20 -5.08 3.49
C GLY A 11 14.09 -3.87 3.23
N CYS A 12 13.85 -3.16 2.13
CA CYS A 12 14.74 -2.08 1.67
C CYS A 12 14.42 -0.70 2.29
N LYS A 13 13.36 -0.60 3.10
CA LYS A 13 12.90 0.64 3.74
C LYS A 13 12.56 1.78 2.78
N GLN A 14 12.33 1.48 1.50
CA GLN A 14 11.84 2.47 0.55
C GLN A 14 10.35 2.74 0.75
N ASP A 15 9.99 4.00 0.61
CA ASP A 15 8.61 4.45 0.64
C ASP A 15 7.87 4.09 -0.67
N VAL A 16 6.66 3.59 -0.50
CA VAL A 16 5.76 3.22 -1.58
C VAL A 16 4.61 4.22 -1.66
N TYR A 17 4.32 4.63 -2.88
CA TYR A 17 3.41 5.70 -3.25
C TYR A 17 2.56 5.29 -4.45
N SER A 18 1.29 5.71 -4.43
CA SER A 18 0.47 5.83 -5.63
C SER A 18 0.63 7.23 -6.22
N MET A 19 0.96 7.31 -7.50
CA MET A 19 1.26 8.55 -8.23
C MET A 19 0.44 8.58 -9.52
N ASP A 20 -0.62 9.37 -9.60
CA ASP A 20 -1.41 9.65 -10.82
C ASP A 20 -1.49 8.46 -11.83
N GLY A 21 -1.99 7.29 -11.37
CA GLY A 21 -2.15 6.08 -12.19
C GLY A 21 -0.96 5.11 -12.23
N PHE A 22 0.13 5.44 -11.55
CA PHE A 22 1.32 4.61 -11.39
C PHE A 22 1.55 4.24 -9.92
N LEU A 23 1.84 2.98 -9.66
CA LEU A 23 2.20 2.47 -8.34
C LEU A 23 3.67 2.06 -8.37
N ASN A 24 4.51 2.60 -7.48
CA ASN A 24 5.92 2.17 -7.36
C ASN A 24 6.05 0.90 -6.48
N GLY A 25 5.12 -0.03 -6.67
CA GLY A 25 4.95 -1.29 -5.96
C GLY A 25 4.07 -2.24 -6.75
N VAL A 26 3.82 -3.42 -6.23
CA VAL A 26 2.96 -4.44 -6.84
C VAL A 26 1.86 -4.80 -5.86
N TYR A 27 0.61 -4.57 -6.23
CA TYR A 27 -0.54 -4.97 -5.41
C TYR A 27 -1.00 -6.38 -5.81
N ASP A 28 -1.03 -7.30 -4.84
CA ASP A 28 -1.63 -8.62 -5.02
C ASP A 28 -3.08 -8.61 -4.53
N PRO A 29 -4.07 -8.71 -5.44
CA PRO A 29 -5.49 -8.68 -5.06
C PRO A 29 -5.95 -9.97 -4.34
N VAL A 30 -5.23 -11.08 -4.48
CA VAL A 30 -5.56 -12.35 -3.81
C VAL A 30 -5.11 -12.30 -2.36
N ALA A 31 -3.86 -11.89 -2.11
CA ALA A 31 -3.33 -11.71 -0.77
C ALA A 31 -3.84 -10.42 -0.09
N LYS A 32 -4.32 -9.45 -0.88
CA LYS A 32 -4.62 -8.07 -0.46
C LYS A 32 -3.40 -7.39 0.18
N SER A 33 -2.22 -7.67 -0.35
CA SER A 33 -0.95 -7.13 0.16
C SER A 33 -0.21 -6.34 -0.92
N LEU A 34 0.51 -5.31 -0.49
CA LEU A 34 1.37 -4.50 -1.33
C LEU A 34 2.82 -4.95 -1.18
N TYR A 35 3.53 -5.10 -2.31
CA TYR A 35 4.92 -5.53 -2.36
C TYR A 35 5.79 -4.46 -2.99
N CYS A 36 7.02 -4.34 -2.51
CA CYS A 36 7.99 -3.40 -3.02
C CYS A 36 8.47 -3.84 -4.41
N TYR A 37 8.43 -2.92 -5.37
CA TYR A 37 8.92 -3.19 -6.73
C TYR A 37 10.43 -3.50 -6.78
N VAL A 38 11.20 -2.95 -5.83
CA VAL A 38 12.67 -3.05 -5.86
C VAL A 38 13.18 -4.38 -5.30
N CYS A 39 12.67 -4.83 -4.16
CA CYS A 39 13.17 -6.03 -3.49
C CYS A 39 12.15 -7.15 -3.34
N GLY A 40 10.90 -6.95 -3.77
CA GLY A 40 9.84 -7.96 -3.70
C GLY A 40 9.28 -8.20 -2.29
N GLU A 41 9.85 -7.57 -1.26
CA GLU A 41 9.38 -7.69 0.12
C GLU A 41 8.08 -6.90 0.35
N GLU A 42 7.28 -7.37 1.29
CA GLU A 42 6.01 -6.76 1.67
C GLU A 42 6.19 -5.31 2.18
N VAL A 43 5.20 -4.47 1.88
CA VAL A 43 5.09 -3.10 2.35
C VAL A 43 4.25 -3.08 3.62
N ILE A 44 4.76 -2.45 4.68
CA ILE A 44 3.95 -2.12 5.85
C ILE A 44 3.09 -0.94 5.44
N GLU A 45 1.80 -1.19 5.24
CA GLU A 45 0.87 -0.12 4.92
C GLU A 45 0.56 0.69 6.18
N ASP A 46 0.81 2.00 6.15
CA ASP A 46 0.38 2.93 7.21
C ASP A 46 -1.02 3.48 6.90
N VAL A 47 -1.95 2.60 6.50
CA VAL A 47 -3.35 2.99 6.29
C VAL A 47 -4.13 2.69 7.55
N GLU A 48 -4.43 3.74 8.32
CA GLU A 48 -5.51 3.69 9.28
C GLU A 48 -6.81 3.42 8.51
N TYR A 49 -7.28 2.18 8.56
CA TYR A 49 -8.62 1.84 8.09
C TYR A 49 -9.62 2.48 9.08
N GLU A 50 -10.18 3.65 8.75
CA GLU A 50 -11.41 4.11 9.39
C GLU A 50 -12.52 3.11 9.05
N TYR A 51 -12.87 2.26 10.01
CA TYR A 51 -14.05 1.42 9.93
C TYR A 51 -15.30 2.32 10.02
N ASP A 52 -15.95 2.59 8.90
CA ASP A 52 -17.33 3.04 8.93
C ASP A 52 -18.22 1.84 9.31
N GLU A 53 -18.66 1.79 10.57
CA GLU A 53 -19.67 0.88 11.14
C GLU A 53 -21.08 1.08 10.50
N ALA A 54 -21.20 0.95 9.19
CA ALA A 54 -22.47 1.18 8.48
C ALA A 54 -23.07 -0.11 7.92
N LEU A 55 -23.32 -1.13 8.76
CA LEU A 55 -24.36 -2.15 8.53
C LEU A 55 -24.51 -3.09 9.75
N LYS A 56 -24.94 -2.51 10.89
CA LYS A 56 -25.78 -3.24 11.84
C LYS A 56 -27.22 -3.12 11.34
N THR A 57 -27.77 -4.15 10.72
CA THR A 57 -29.23 -4.34 10.64
C THR A 57 -29.55 -5.82 10.59
#